data_AF-A0A524P2D9-F1
#
_entry.id   AF-A0A524P2D9-F1
#
_cell.length_a   1.000
_cell.length_b   1.000
_cell.length_c   1.000
_cell.angle_alpha   90.00
_cell.angle_beta   90.00
_cell.angle_gamma   90.00
#
_symmetry.space_group_name_H-M   'P 1'
#
loop_
_entity.id
_entity.type
_entity.pdbx_description
1 polymer ?
#
loop_
_entity_poly.entity_id
_entity_poly.type
_entity_poly.pdbx_seq_one_letter_code
_entity_poly.pdbx_strand_id
1 'polypeptide(L)'
;MRSTTDPRAKQGQRLTGPMPPPKSRPVKDFVLLRLVTVLVVSMIAGCNPPADYALVGSAYVPAANGEIRIEKIDRKQILITLMLDHLVSPDRNELGLTHYVVWFTPVGEYPSREGPLDYDPKTQVGRASIPTSLREFELQITAENSETPNQPSDLLVASQKIREN
;
A
#
# COMPACT_ATOMS: atom_id res chain seq x y z
N MET A 1 97.79 5.01 -32.75
CA MET A 1 98.23 4.06 -31.70
C MET A 1 97.12 3.05 -31.52
N ARG A 2 97.36 1.78 -31.91
CA ARG A 2 97.49 0.62 -30.98
C ARG A 2 96.27 0.51 -30.04
N SER A 3 95.56 -0.60 -29.92
CA SER A 3 95.86 -2.00 -30.23
C SER A 3 94.68 -2.84 -29.71
N THR A 4 94.56 -4.09 -30.20
CA THR A 4 94.01 -5.27 -29.48
C THR A 4 92.47 -5.31 -29.30
N THR A 5 91.71 -6.39 -29.55
CA THR A 5 91.99 -7.82 -29.71
C THR A 5 90.72 -8.52 -30.26
N ASP A 6 90.88 -9.41 -31.24
CA ASP A 6 90.04 -10.62 -31.49
C ASP A 6 90.70 -11.78 -30.66
N PRO A 7 90.07 -12.89 -30.18
CA PRO A 7 89.06 -13.68 -30.89
C PRO A 7 88.06 -14.61 -30.13
N ARG A 8 87.12 -15.17 -30.92
CA ARG A 8 86.50 -16.53 -30.86
C ARG A 8 85.64 -16.97 -29.65
N ALA A 9 84.39 -17.35 -29.96
CA ALA A 9 83.92 -18.75 -30.05
C ALA A 9 82.45 -18.76 -30.55
N LYS A 10 82.16 -19.30 -31.76
CA LYS A 10 81.48 -20.60 -32.01
C LYS A 10 80.22 -20.80 -31.12
N GLN A 11 79.02 -21.15 -31.61
CA GLN A 11 78.72 -22.29 -32.46
C GLN A 11 77.19 -22.40 -32.70
N GLY A 12 76.76 -22.98 -33.83
CA GLY A 12 75.42 -23.58 -34.03
C GLY A 12 74.37 -22.60 -34.55
N GLN A 13 74.11 -22.43 -35.85
CA GLN A 13 73.68 -23.39 -36.87
C GLN A 13 72.33 -24.05 -36.58
N ARG A 14 71.43 -23.95 -37.58
CA ARG A 14 70.17 -24.70 -37.81
C ARG A 14 68.91 -24.10 -37.15
N LEU A 15 67.72 -24.04 -37.75
CA LEU A 15 67.17 -24.54 -39.03
C LEU A 15 65.74 -23.92 -39.18
N THR A 16 65.37 -23.58 -40.42
CA THR A 16 64.05 -23.72 -41.06
C THR A 16 62.72 -23.53 -40.30
N GLY A 17 61.82 -22.73 -40.91
CA GLY A 17 60.38 -23.06 -40.99
C GLY A 17 59.47 -21.84 -41.16
N PRO A 18 58.58 -21.80 -42.17
CA PRO A 18 57.54 -20.77 -42.26
C PRO A 18 56.46 -21.01 -41.19
N MET A 19 56.08 -19.92 -40.52
CA MET A 19 55.08 -19.88 -39.46
C MET A 19 53.68 -20.20 -40.01
N PRO A 20 52.89 -21.09 -39.39
CA PRO A 20 51.48 -21.27 -39.77
C PRO A 20 50.61 -20.14 -39.19
N PRO A 21 49.52 -19.74 -39.88
CA PRO A 21 48.61 -18.72 -39.38
C PRO A 21 47.74 -19.24 -38.21
N PRO A 22 47.27 -18.35 -37.32
CA PRO A 22 46.46 -18.73 -36.17
C PRO A 22 45.04 -19.16 -36.56
N LYS A 23 44.55 -20.24 -35.94
CA LYS A 23 43.15 -20.69 -36.05
C LYS A 23 42.24 -19.82 -35.17
N SER A 24 41.27 -19.14 -35.77
CA SER A 24 40.16 -18.49 -35.08
C SER A 24 39.22 -19.53 -34.45
N ARG A 25 38.92 -19.38 -33.15
CA ARG A 25 37.87 -20.16 -32.46
C ARG A 25 36.52 -19.43 -32.61
N PRO A 26 35.40 -20.13 -32.85
CA PRO A 26 34.08 -19.50 -32.85
C PRO A 26 33.60 -19.31 -31.40
N VAL A 27 33.43 -18.06 -30.98
CA VAL A 27 32.73 -17.71 -29.73
C VAL A 27 31.24 -17.74 -30.04
N LYS A 28 30.56 -18.86 -29.77
CA LYS A 28 29.12 -19.01 -30.06
C LYS A 28 28.29 -19.63 -28.93
N ASP A 29 28.74 -19.58 -27.67
CA ASP A 29 27.99 -20.25 -26.59
C ASP A 29 27.49 -19.32 -25.47
N PHE A 30 27.72 -18.01 -25.54
CA PHE A 30 27.47 -17.12 -24.39
C PHE A 30 26.22 -16.23 -24.46
N VAL A 31 25.47 -16.27 -25.56
CA VAL A 31 24.31 -15.37 -25.76
C VAL A 31 22.99 -16.03 -25.36
N LEU A 32 22.86 -17.35 -25.51
CA LEU A 32 21.59 -18.05 -25.28
C LEU A 32 21.23 -18.18 -23.79
N LEU A 33 22.23 -18.25 -22.90
CA LEU A 33 22.02 -18.49 -21.47
C LEU A 33 21.49 -17.26 -20.71
N ARG A 34 21.68 -16.05 -21.24
CA ARG A 34 21.23 -14.78 -20.62
C ARG A 34 19.74 -14.51 -20.81
N LEU A 35 19.09 -15.17 -21.77
CA LEU A 35 17.72 -14.86 -22.17
C LEU A 35 16.67 -15.64 -21.34
N VAL A 36 17.07 -16.77 -20.75
CA VAL A 36 16.19 -17.62 -19.92
C VAL A 36 16.04 -17.08 -18.49
N THR A 37 17.02 -16.33 -17.97
CA THR A 37 17.00 -15.82 -16.59
C THR A 37 16.05 -14.63 -16.39
N VAL A 38 15.64 -13.93 -17.45
CA VAL A 38 14.76 -12.74 -17.35
C VAL A 38 13.28 -13.13 -17.27
N LEU A 39 12.90 -14.35 -17.67
CA LEU A 39 11.48 -14.73 -17.76
C LEU A 39 10.85 -15.16 -16.42
N VAL A 40 11.66 -15.48 -15.40
CA VAL A 40 11.16 -16.07 -14.14
C VAL A 40 10.76 -15.01 -13.08
N VAL A 41 11.11 -13.73 -13.27
CA VAL A 41 10.88 -12.67 -12.28
C VAL A 41 9.51 -11.97 -12.41
N SER A 42 8.74 -12.22 -13.47
CA SER A 42 7.49 -11.47 -13.74
C SER A 42 6.22 -11.98 -13.03
N MET A 43 6.32 -12.94 -12.10
CA MET A 43 5.15 -13.45 -11.37
C MET A 43 4.86 -12.74 -10.04
N ILE A 44 5.23 -11.46 -9.91
CA ILE A 44 4.72 -10.60 -8.82
C ILE A 44 3.46 -9.88 -9.34
N ALA A 45 2.44 -10.66 -9.74
CA ALA A 45 1.13 -10.10 -10.04
C ALA A 45 0.45 -9.74 -8.72
N GLY A 46 0.13 -8.46 -8.55
CA GLY A 46 -0.12 -7.82 -7.26
C GLY A 46 -1.27 -8.42 -6.46
N CYS A 47 -0.94 -8.83 -5.24
CA CYS A 47 -1.88 -8.69 -4.14
C CYS A 47 -2.04 -7.18 -3.91
N ASN A 48 -3.20 -6.60 -4.23
CA ASN A 48 -3.58 -5.28 -3.75
C ASN A 48 -4.17 -5.51 -2.35
N PRO A 49 -3.40 -5.35 -1.25
CA PRO A 49 -3.92 -5.58 0.09
C PRO A 49 -5.09 -4.63 0.35
N PRO A 50 -6.03 -5.01 1.24
CA PRO A 50 -7.07 -4.11 1.72
C PRO A 50 -6.48 -2.75 2.10
N ALA A 51 -7.14 -1.66 1.72
CA ALA A 51 -6.74 -0.35 2.17
C ALA A 51 -7.21 -0.19 3.62
N ASP A 52 -6.25 -0.06 4.54
CA ASP A 52 -6.49 0.23 5.94
C ASP A 52 -6.23 1.72 6.20
N TYR A 53 -7.23 2.42 6.75
CA TYR A 53 -7.12 3.82 7.15
C TYR A 53 -7.20 3.92 8.67
N ALA A 54 -6.30 4.71 9.26
CA ALA A 54 -6.46 5.10 10.66
C ALA A 54 -7.67 6.05 10.78
N LEU A 55 -8.47 5.84 11.82
CA LEU A 55 -9.58 6.71 12.17
C LEU A 55 -9.29 7.30 13.55
N VAL A 56 -9.17 8.62 13.61
CA VAL A 56 -8.77 9.33 14.83
C VAL A 56 -9.93 10.18 15.33
N GLY A 57 -10.13 10.16 16.64
CA GLY A 57 -11.11 10.96 17.34
C GLY A 57 -10.85 12.46 17.18
N SER A 58 -11.93 13.24 17.25
CA SER A 58 -11.92 14.69 17.18
C SER A 58 -11.53 15.31 18.52
N ALA A 59 -11.58 16.65 18.60
CA ALA A 59 -11.43 17.36 19.86
C ALA A 59 -12.52 17.04 20.89
N TYR A 60 -13.71 16.57 20.46
CA TYR A 60 -14.79 16.17 21.36
C TYR A 60 -14.53 14.82 22.02
N VAL A 61 -13.94 13.87 21.26
CA VAL A 61 -13.65 12.52 21.74
C VAL A 61 -12.20 12.13 21.41
N PRO A 62 -11.20 12.81 22.01
CA PRO A 62 -9.79 12.65 21.60
C PRO A 62 -9.20 11.29 21.95
N ALA A 63 -9.84 10.55 22.86
CA ALA A 63 -9.44 9.19 23.20
C ALA A 63 -9.87 8.17 22.14
N ALA A 64 -10.88 8.49 21.31
CA ALA A 64 -11.36 7.56 20.30
C ALA A 64 -10.30 7.35 19.22
N ASN A 65 -10.06 6.08 18.89
CA ASN A 65 -9.12 5.69 17.86
C ASN A 65 -9.60 4.39 17.23
N GLY A 66 -9.24 4.17 15.98
CA GLY A 66 -9.69 2.96 15.31
C GLY A 66 -9.15 2.80 13.90
N GLU A 67 -9.76 1.87 13.19
CA GLU A 67 -9.38 1.51 11.84
C GLU A 67 -10.60 1.40 10.94
N ILE A 68 -10.40 1.76 9.67
CA ILE A 68 -11.34 1.52 8.59
C ILE A 68 -10.65 0.54 7.63
N ARG A 69 -11.26 -0.63 7.45
CA ARG A 69 -10.83 -1.64 6.49
C ARG A 69 -11.74 -1.60 5.27
N ILE A 70 -11.14 -1.59 4.09
CA ILE A 70 -11.86 -1.61 2.82
C ILE A 70 -11.66 -2.95 2.14
N GLU A 71 -12.77 -3.66 1.91
CA GLU A 71 -12.77 -4.96 1.24
C GLU A 71 -13.54 -4.88 -0.08
N LYS A 72 -13.04 -5.56 -1.12
CA LYS A 72 -13.74 -5.67 -2.40
C LYS A 72 -14.73 -6.83 -2.32
N ILE A 73 -16.02 -6.51 -2.38
CA ILE A 73 -17.09 -7.54 -2.38
C ILE A 73 -17.52 -7.93 -3.80
N ASP A 74 -17.47 -7.02 -4.76
CA ASP A 74 -17.64 -7.29 -6.20
C ASP A 74 -16.95 -6.19 -7.04
N ARG A 75 -16.99 -6.27 -8.37
CA ARG A 75 -16.39 -5.30 -9.30
C ARG A 75 -16.85 -3.86 -9.08
N LYS A 76 -18.07 -3.65 -8.60
CA LYS A 76 -18.66 -2.31 -8.43
C LYS A 76 -18.81 -1.89 -6.97
N GLN A 77 -18.74 -2.81 -6.02
CA GLN A 77 -19.01 -2.52 -4.62
C GLN A 77 -17.81 -2.86 -3.73
N ILE A 78 -17.65 -2.07 -2.69
CA ILE A 78 -16.71 -2.30 -1.59
C ILE A 78 -17.49 -2.38 -0.28
N LEU A 79 -16.92 -3.06 0.69
CA LEU A 79 -17.38 -3.09 2.06
C LEU A 79 -16.44 -2.23 2.91
N ILE A 80 -17.02 -1.25 3.58
CA ILE A 80 -16.32 -0.44 4.58
C ILE A 80 -16.63 -1.06 5.94
N THR A 81 -15.61 -1.64 6.56
CA THR A 81 -15.68 -2.13 7.94
C THR A 81 -14.95 -1.15 8.82
N LEU A 82 -15.64 -0.63 9.82
CA LEU A 82 -15.10 0.37 10.75
C LEU A 82 -15.19 -0.14 12.18
N MET A 83 -14.12 0.10 12.93
CA MET A 83 -14.03 -0.22 14.35
C MET A 83 -13.39 0.97 15.06
N LEU A 84 -14.02 1.43 16.13
CA LEU A 84 -13.58 2.57 16.92
C LEU A 84 -13.54 2.17 18.40
N ASP A 85 -12.35 2.20 19.00
CA ASP A 85 -12.09 1.88 20.40
C ASP A 85 -12.11 3.15 21.26
N HIS A 86 -12.18 2.96 22.58
CA HIS A 86 -12.21 4.03 23.60
C HIS A 86 -13.32 5.07 23.35
N LEU A 87 -14.43 4.61 22.78
CA LEU A 87 -15.57 5.45 22.48
C LEU A 87 -16.38 5.68 23.77
N VAL A 88 -16.45 6.93 24.18
CA VAL A 88 -17.28 7.35 25.31
C VAL A 88 -18.76 7.12 24.94
N SER A 89 -19.66 6.96 25.91
CA SER A 89 -21.09 6.82 25.60
C SER A 89 -21.67 8.14 25.07
N PRO A 90 -22.61 8.15 24.09
CA PRO A 90 -23.13 9.39 23.50
C PRO A 90 -23.65 10.39 24.54
N ASP A 91 -24.38 9.92 25.54
CA ASP A 91 -24.97 10.70 26.63
C ASP A 91 -23.93 11.38 27.55
N ARG A 92 -22.68 10.89 27.51
CA ARG A 92 -21.56 11.49 28.23
C ARG A 92 -20.82 12.56 27.42
N ASN A 93 -21.02 12.61 26.10
CA ASN A 93 -20.49 13.70 25.28
C ASN A 93 -21.35 14.95 25.45
N GLU A 94 -22.66 14.80 25.35
CA GLU A 94 -23.64 15.85 25.64
C GLU A 94 -24.97 15.23 26.08
N LEU A 95 -25.72 15.93 26.94
CA LEU A 95 -27.02 15.45 27.40
C LEU A 95 -28.01 15.38 26.23
N GLY A 96 -28.70 14.24 26.10
CA GLY A 96 -29.73 14.02 25.09
C GLY A 96 -29.27 13.29 23.84
N LEU A 97 -27.97 12.99 23.71
CA LEU A 97 -27.47 12.10 22.66
C LEU A 97 -27.57 10.65 23.09
N THR A 98 -27.93 9.78 22.16
CA THR A 98 -28.18 8.36 22.45
C THR A 98 -27.60 7.43 21.40
N HIS A 99 -27.21 7.95 20.22
CA HIS A 99 -26.73 7.15 19.11
C HIS A 99 -25.43 7.71 18.54
N TYR A 100 -24.66 6.82 17.93
CA TYR A 100 -23.61 7.18 16.99
C TYR A 100 -24.07 6.85 15.59
N VAL A 101 -23.83 7.74 14.64
CA VAL A 101 -24.29 7.59 13.25
C VAL A 101 -23.13 7.79 12.31
N VAL A 102 -23.04 6.93 11.30
CA VAL A 102 -22.05 6.98 10.23
C VAL A 102 -22.64 7.68 9.01
N TRP A 103 -21.87 8.62 8.46
CA TRP A 103 -22.21 9.40 7.30
C TRP A 103 -21.13 9.28 6.24
N PHE A 104 -21.52 9.20 4.97
CA PHE A 104 -20.62 9.36 3.84
C PHE A 104 -20.91 10.66 3.12
N THR A 105 -19.87 11.40 2.78
CA THR A 105 -19.98 12.63 1.99
C THR A 105 -19.18 12.45 0.70
N PRO A 106 -19.83 12.15 -0.43
CA PRO A 106 -19.17 12.15 -1.73
C PRO A 106 -18.59 13.53 -2.04
N VAL A 107 -17.56 13.57 -2.88
CA VAL A 107 -16.89 14.84 -3.23
C VAL A 107 -17.87 15.79 -3.92
N GLY A 108 -18.15 16.93 -3.28
CA GLY A 108 -19.04 17.96 -3.82
C GLY A 108 -20.53 17.72 -3.56
N GLU A 109 -20.88 16.72 -2.76
CA GLU A 109 -22.26 16.39 -2.40
C GLU A 109 -22.53 16.63 -0.90
N TYR A 110 -23.78 16.45 -0.49
CA TYR A 110 -24.18 16.52 0.92
C TYR A 110 -23.96 15.17 1.62
N PRO A 111 -23.74 15.16 2.95
CA PRO A 111 -23.64 13.92 3.71
C PRO A 111 -24.89 13.05 3.58
N SER A 112 -24.71 11.76 3.29
CA SER A 112 -25.74 10.72 3.34
C SER A 112 -25.58 9.87 4.59
N ARG A 113 -26.71 9.57 5.25
CA ARG A 113 -26.74 8.66 6.40
C ARG A 113 -26.59 7.22 5.93
N GLU A 114 -25.56 6.54 6.40
CA GLU A 114 -25.31 5.15 6.03
C GLU A 114 -25.88 4.16 7.04
N GLY A 115 -25.86 4.51 8.33
CA GLY A 115 -26.41 3.68 9.39
C GLY A 115 -25.88 4.02 10.77
N PRO A 116 -26.39 3.35 11.81
CA PRO A 116 -25.86 3.48 13.16
C PRO A 116 -24.48 2.84 13.26
N LEU A 117 -23.66 3.39 14.15
CA LEU A 117 -22.47 2.72 14.67
C LEU A 117 -22.92 1.88 15.87
N ASP A 118 -22.76 0.56 15.78
CA ASP A 118 -23.10 -0.38 16.84
C ASP A 118 -22.12 -0.21 18.02
N TYR A 119 -22.58 0.49 19.05
CA TYR A 119 -21.79 0.84 20.23
C TYR A 119 -22.04 -0.13 21.37
N ASP A 120 -20.97 -0.77 21.84
CA ASP A 120 -20.99 -1.58 23.05
C ASP A 120 -20.49 -0.75 24.26
N PRO A 121 -21.36 -0.38 25.22
CA PRO A 121 -20.97 0.41 26.38
C PRO A 121 -20.04 -0.34 27.36
N LYS A 122 -19.97 -1.68 27.29
CA LYS A 122 -19.08 -2.47 28.16
C LYS A 122 -17.65 -2.45 27.67
N THR A 123 -17.46 -2.55 26.36
CA THR A 123 -16.13 -2.57 25.74
C THR A 123 -15.71 -1.19 25.24
N GLN A 124 -16.62 -0.22 25.19
CA GLN A 124 -16.40 1.11 24.63
C GLN A 124 -15.97 1.04 23.16
N VAL A 125 -16.54 0.09 22.41
CA VAL A 125 -16.21 -0.12 21.00
C VAL A 125 -17.43 0.15 20.13
N GLY A 126 -17.25 0.97 19.09
CA GLY A 126 -18.21 1.17 18.01
C GLY A 126 -17.84 0.38 16.76
N ARG A 127 -18.81 -0.27 16.11
CA ARG A 127 -18.60 -1.05 14.88
C ARG A 127 -19.65 -0.74 13.81
N ALA A 128 -19.25 -0.76 12.54
CA ALA A 128 -20.21 -0.84 11.44
C ALA A 128 -19.61 -1.53 10.23
N SER A 129 -20.49 -2.03 9.37
CA SER A 129 -20.15 -2.67 8.10
C SER A 129 -21.10 -2.15 7.03
N ILE A 130 -20.59 -1.34 6.11
CA ILE A 130 -21.38 -0.56 5.17
C ILE A 130 -20.93 -0.88 3.74
N PRO A 131 -21.76 -1.55 2.92
CA PRO A 131 -21.47 -1.74 1.51
C PRO A 131 -21.73 -0.44 0.74
N THR A 132 -20.80 -0.04 -0.13
CA THR A 132 -20.94 1.17 -0.96
C THR A 132 -20.30 1.01 -2.33
N SER A 133 -20.78 1.79 -3.31
CA SER A 133 -20.13 1.94 -4.61
C SER A 133 -19.23 3.18 -4.69
N LEU A 134 -19.21 4.02 -3.64
CA LEU A 134 -18.36 5.20 -3.57
C LEU A 134 -16.88 4.80 -3.56
N ARG A 135 -16.06 5.56 -4.29
CA ARG A 135 -14.60 5.36 -4.37
C ARG A 135 -13.82 6.51 -3.76
N GLU A 136 -14.44 7.67 -3.64
CA GLU A 136 -13.86 8.85 -3.01
C GLU A 136 -14.96 9.56 -2.23
N PHE A 137 -14.78 9.65 -0.91
CA PHE A 137 -15.75 10.23 0.01
C PHE A 137 -15.11 10.53 1.36
N GLU A 138 -15.75 11.38 2.15
CA GLU A 138 -15.43 11.57 3.56
C GLU A 138 -16.37 10.72 4.42
N LEU A 139 -15.79 9.88 5.27
CA LEU A 139 -16.50 9.17 6.33
C LEU A 139 -16.52 10.06 7.56
N GLN A 140 -17.70 10.28 8.14
CA GLN A 140 -17.88 11.00 9.39
C GLN A 140 -18.70 10.18 10.36
N ILE A 141 -18.34 10.25 11.64
CA ILE A 141 -19.10 9.67 12.75
C ILE A 141 -19.54 10.82 13.64
N THR A 142 -20.83 10.92 13.91
CA THR A 142 -21.40 11.93 14.80
C THR A 142 -22.16 11.29 15.94
N ALA A 143 -22.29 12.03 17.05
CA ALA A 143 -23.19 11.69 18.14
C ALA A 143 -24.56 12.37 17.91
N GLU A 144 -25.64 11.61 18.05
CA GLU A 144 -26.98 11.99 17.61
C GLU A 144 -28.02 11.65 18.69
N ASN A 145 -29.12 12.42 18.70
CA ASN A 145 -30.26 12.20 19.61
C ASN A 145 -31.32 11.24 19.04
N SER A 146 -31.13 10.78 17.80
CA SER A 146 -31.99 9.86 17.07
C SER A 146 -31.13 8.90 16.26
N GLU A 147 -31.65 7.72 15.97
CA GLU A 147 -30.97 6.73 15.12
C GLU A 147 -31.07 7.08 13.62
N THR A 148 -32.08 7.89 13.26
CA THR A 148 -32.38 8.28 11.86
C THR A 148 -32.44 9.79 11.69
N PRO A 149 -31.39 10.54 12.07
CA PRO A 149 -31.32 11.98 11.81
C PRO A 149 -31.28 12.24 10.30
N ASN A 150 -31.81 13.40 9.88
CA ASN A 150 -31.84 13.81 8.47
C ASN A 150 -30.55 14.52 8.03
N GLN A 151 -29.71 14.95 8.97
CA GLN A 151 -28.43 15.60 8.76
C GLN A 151 -27.51 15.33 9.95
N PRO A 152 -26.18 15.38 9.77
CA PRO A 152 -25.23 15.24 10.87
C PRO A 152 -25.36 16.42 11.85
N SER A 153 -25.19 16.12 13.14
CA SER A 153 -25.00 17.13 14.19
C SER A 153 -23.59 17.74 14.12
N ASP A 154 -23.38 18.83 14.87
CA ASP A 154 -22.07 19.47 15.01
C ASP A 154 -21.10 18.66 15.91
N LEU A 155 -21.57 17.60 16.56
CA LEU A 155 -20.79 16.74 17.45
C LEU A 155 -20.07 15.65 16.66
N LEU A 156 -19.08 16.09 15.89
CA LEU A 156 -18.18 15.21 15.14
C LEU A 156 -17.30 14.41 16.11
N VAL A 157 -17.39 13.09 16.05
CA VAL A 157 -16.59 12.15 16.85
C VAL A 157 -15.30 11.81 16.14
N ALA A 158 -15.38 11.47 14.85
CA ALA A 158 -14.22 11.12 14.03
C ALA A 158 -14.55 11.36 12.56
N SER A 159 -13.53 11.64 11.76
CA SER A 159 -13.67 11.82 10.31
C SER A 159 -12.44 11.31 9.58
N GLN A 160 -12.64 10.70 8.41
CA GLN A 160 -11.53 10.26 7.56
C GLN A 160 -11.91 10.39 6.08
N LYS A 161 -10.99 10.97 5.30
CA LYS A 161 -11.11 10.96 3.84
C LYS A 161 -10.63 9.62 3.30
N ILE A 162 -11.47 9.00 2.49
CA ILE A 162 -11.23 7.69 1.88
C ILE A 162 -11.13 7.86 0.38
N ARG A 163 -10.12 7.21 -0.21
CA ARG A 163 -9.93 7.15 -1.66
C ARG A 163 -9.44 5.77 -2.09
N GLU A 164 -10.34 4.97 -2.62
CA GLU A 164 -10.04 3.65 -3.18
C GLU A 164 -9.66 3.80 -4.66
N ASN A 165 -8.43 3.39 -5.00
CA ASN A 165 -7.88 3.43 -6.37
C ASN A 165 -8.17 2.15 -7.17
#